data_AF-A0A8H4IWQ3-F1
#
_entry.id   AF-A0A8H4IWQ3-F1
#
_cell.length_a   1.000
_cell.length_b   1.000
_cell.length_c   1.000
_cell.angle_alpha   90.00
_cell.angle_beta   90.00
_cell.angle_gamma   90.00
#
_symmetry.space_group_name_H-M   'P 1'
#
loop_
_entity.id
_entity.type
_entity.pdbx_description
1 polymer ?
#
loop_
_entity_poly.entity_id
_entity_poly.type
_entity_poly.pdbx_seq_one_letter_code
_entity_poly.pdbx_strand_id
1 'polypeptide(L)'
;MSDTISLLDALGRFMSVTTIKDRNEAIEDYKYVLNYNNRSRLTDLKDKSFAEVFSRLGREVITLRSTWLTAAPSKSKNPTNNSNAKARSGMALTQYATVMRLTVEVALRTMRVKTLRLVLDHILQTLPSAESEYCEPIALDYVRCLRIILEYQPHVEHLTRKEWNTIVEFCTEGVLAVSPTSQPANGLNSNGTPRFQTPDTSAESTTRSFAPESGSSQHHNTGSHALADDLVGCLRHLASATNAPLMDQAVPLVSTLTEWLRLPRSPAIAHVDAFATMNAILSRTYLDSVSCTQQAIRDLVPVMKTFWSTKLGHLKDEMLITLIFSRAHIHRMLHEKGTDIEDLRIGLENLIEAMQIEYVKRVARDQLQIEDLRLRCGNEYPYNDTPFSLPCFRLKPGNALLNQAVQE
;
A
#
# COMPACT_ATOMS: atom_id res chain seq x y z
N MET A 1 -41.94 7.84 -2.06
CA MET A 1 -41.34 9.04 -1.44
C MET A 1 -40.25 8.53 -0.50
N SER A 2 -39.01 8.49 -0.97
CA SER A 2 -37.87 8.00 -0.20
C SER A 2 -37.35 9.15 0.67
N ASP A 3 -37.59 9.06 1.97
CA ASP A 3 -37.02 9.99 2.95
C ASP A 3 -35.50 9.99 2.81
N THR A 4 -34.97 11.11 2.38
CA THR A 4 -33.53 11.35 2.34
C THR A 4 -33.09 11.64 3.77
N ILE A 5 -32.83 10.59 4.54
CA ILE A 5 -32.26 10.70 5.88
C ILE A 5 -30.96 11.50 5.75
N SER A 6 -30.91 12.68 6.37
CA SER A 6 -29.72 13.52 6.42
C SER A 6 -28.63 12.82 7.23
N LEU A 7 -27.35 13.06 6.91
CA LEU A 7 -26.25 12.48 7.69
C LEU A 7 -26.30 12.88 9.16
N LEU A 8 -26.78 14.09 9.46
CA LEU A 8 -26.96 14.54 10.84
C LEU A 8 -28.01 13.70 11.58
N ASP A 9 -29.08 13.30 10.90
CA ASP A 9 -30.17 12.49 11.49
C ASP A 9 -29.73 11.04 11.71
N ALA A 10 -29.01 10.47 10.73
CA ALA A 10 -28.43 9.13 10.86
C ALA A 10 -27.38 9.09 11.99
N LEU A 11 -26.54 10.12 12.10
CA LEU A 11 -25.57 10.28 13.17
C LEU A 11 -26.26 10.44 14.53
N GLY A 12 -27.31 11.27 14.62
CA GLY A 12 -28.10 11.47 15.84
C GLY A 12 -28.78 10.17 16.32
N ARG A 13 -29.34 9.38 15.40
CA ARG A 13 -29.88 8.04 15.69
C ARG A 13 -28.78 7.09 16.18
N PHE A 14 -27.66 7.01 15.47
CA PHE A 14 -26.54 6.15 15.87
C PHE A 14 -25.98 6.49 17.26
N MET A 15 -25.90 7.79 17.60
CA MET A 15 -25.40 8.26 18.88
C MET A 15 -26.39 8.06 20.04
N SER A 16 -27.71 8.10 19.78
CA SER A 16 -28.75 7.98 20.82
C SER A 16 -29.14 6.55 21.17
N VAL A 17 -28.90 5.59 20.28
CA VAL A 17 -29.38 4.22 20.45
C VAL A 17 -28.56 3.44 21.49
N THR A 18 -29.25 2.85 22.47
CA THR A 18 -28.66 2.05 23.57
C THR A 18 -28.93 0.54 23.45
N THR A 19 -29.99 0.13 22.74
CA THR A 19 -30.40 -1.27 22.52
C THR A 19 -29.61 -1.94 21.39
N ILE A 20 -29.34 -3.25 21.50
CA ILE A 20 -28.48 -3.98 20.53
C ILE A 20 -29.14 -4.11 19.15
N LYS A 21 -30.44 -4.40 19.09
CA LYS A 21 -31.16 -4.59 17.82
C LYS A 21 -31.23 -3.30 17.03
N ASP A 22 -31.65 -2.22 17.68
CA ASP A 22 -31.79 -0.91 17.05
C ASP A 22 -30.41 -0.33 16.68
N ARG A 23 -29.34 -0.76 17.37
CA ARG A 23 -27.96 -0.36 17.03
C ARG A 23 -27.50 -0.95 15.70
N ASN A 24 -27.87 -2.20 15.41
CA ASN A 24 -27.55 -2.86 14.14
C ASN A 24 -28.35 -2.29 12.96
N GLU A 25 -29.55 -1.77 13.21
CA GLU A 25 -30.33 -1.04 12.21
C GLU A 25 -29.74 0.37 12.00
N ALA A 26 -29.44 1.09 13.07
CA ALA A 26 -28.84 2.43 13.00
C ALA A 26 -27.47 2.45 12.29
N ILE A 27 -26.64 1.41 12.47
CA ILE A 27 -25.34 1.31 11.79
C ILE A 27 -25.50 0.99 10.28
N GLU A 28 -26.50 0.20 9.88
CA GLU A 28 -26.81 -0.01 8.45
C GLU A 28 -27.37 1.26 7.81
N ASP A 29 -28.28 1.97 8.49
CA ASP A 29 -28.78 3.26 8.04
C ASP A 29 -27.63 4.26 7.85
N TYR A 30 -26.73 4.34 8.84
CA TYR A 30 -25.56 5.21 8.78
C TYR A 30 -24.62 4.83 7.63
N LYS A 31 -24.36 3.54 7.43
CA LYS A 31 -23.57 3.02 6.29
C LYS A 31 -24.21 3.34 4.95
N TYR A 32 -25.53 3.22 4.83
CA TYR A 32 -26.27 3.56 3.62
C TYR A 32 -26.12 5.05 3.28
N VAL A 33 -26.29 5.90 4.29
CA VAL A 33 -26.13 7.36 4.15
C VAL A 33 -24.71 7.75 3.78
N LEU A 34 -23.67 7.09 4.33
CA LEU A 34 -22.27 7.35 3.97
C LEU A 34 -21.94 6.96 2.52
N ASN A 35 -22.55 5.90 1.99
CA ASN A 35 -22.32 5.46 0.61
C ASN A 35 -23.10 6.29 -0.43
N TYR A 36 -24.31 6.72 -0.09
CA TYR A 36 -25.24 7.31 -1.07
C TYR A 36 -25.23 8.85 -1.10
N ASN A 37 -24.85 9.51 0.01
CA ASN A 37 -24.72 10.97 -0.01
C ASN A 37 -23.42 11.41 -0.68
N ASN A 38 -23.57 12.23 -1.72
CA ASN A 38 -22.47 12.78 -2.49
C ASN A 38 -21.49 13.51 -1.55
N ARG A 39 -20.18 13.20 -1.66
CA ARG A 39 -19.11 13.64 -0.74
C ARG A 39 -19.09 15.16 -0.48
N SER A 40 -19.69 15.96 -1.37
CA SER A 40 -19.86 17.41 -1.26
C SER A 40 -20.82 17.87 -0.16
N ARG A 41 -21.87 17.10 0.18
CA ARG A 41 -22.86 17.44 1.23
C ARG A 41 -22.39 17.12 2.66
N LEU A 42 -21.19 16.57 2.79
CA LEU A 42 -20.62 16.06 4.05
C LEU A 42 -19.67 17.06 4.73
N THR A 43 -19.44 18.21 4.09
CA THR A 43 -18.53 19.27 4.55
C THR A 43 -19.06 20.09 5.72
N ASP A 44 -20.36 19.97 6.05
CA ASP A 44 -21.00 20.69 7.15
C ASP A 44 -20.69 20.11 8.54
N LEU A 45 -20.18 18.86 8.61
CA LEU A 45 -19.85 18.21 9.87
C LEU A 45 -18.48 18.66 10.40
N LYS A 46 -18.46 19.06 11.67
CA LYS A 46 -17.25 19.51 12.36
C LYS A 46 -16.50 18.32 12.96
N ASP A 47 -15.19 18.48 13.11
CA ASP A 47 -14.26 17.54 13.76
C ASP A 47 -14.80 16.96 15.08
N LYS A 48 -15.45 17.78 15.92
CA LYS A 48 -16.05 17.34 17.19
C LYS A 48 -17.08 16.23 17.01
N SER A 49 -17.92 16.32 15.99
CA SER A 49 -18.96 15.32 15.69
C SER A 49 -18.31 14.02 15.22
N PHE A 50 -17.29 14.09 14.37
CA PHE A 50 -16.53 12.91 13.95
C PHE A 50 -15.77 12.25 15.10
N ALA A 51 -15.16 13.03 16.00
CA ALA A 51 -14.48 12.50 17.18
C ALA A 51 -15.44 11.69 18.08
N GLU A 52 -16.69 12.15 18.22
CA GLU A 52 -17.72 11.44 18.98
C GLU A 52 -18.12 10.13 18.31
N VAL A 53 -18.32 10.16 16.98
CA VAL A 53 -18.62 8.96 16.17
C VAL A 53 -17.48 7.93 16.27
N PHE A 54 -16.23 8.36 16.09
CA PHE A 54 -15.07 7.47 16.21
C PHE A 54 -14.95 6.86 17.59
N SER A 55 -15.18 7.64 18.64
CA SER A 55 -15.17 7.14 20.03
C SER A 55 -16.26 6.11 20.27
N ARG A 56 -17.46 6.32 19.71
CA ARG A 56 -18.58 5.38 19.79
C ARG A 56 -18.29 4.09 19.03
N LEU A 57 -17.88 4.20 17.77
CA LEU A 57 -17.50 3.04 16.94
C LEU A 57 -16.37 2.24 17.59
N GLY A 58 -15.33 2.91 18.09
CA GLY A 58 -14.20 2.26 18.74
C GLY A 58 -14.60 1.44 19.97
N ARG A 59 -15.45 2.01 20.84
CA ARG A 59 -15.96 1.31 22.03
C ARG A 59 -16.76 0.05 21.68
N GLU A 60 -17.62 0.14 20.66
CA GLU A 60 -18.41 -1.00 20.20
C GLU A 60 -17.51 -2.08 19.60
N VAL A 61 -16.50 -1.71 18.80
CA VAL A 61 -15.54 -2.67 18.24
C VAL A 61 -14.74 -3.37 19.34
N ILE A 62 -14.28 -2.66 20.37
CA ILE A 62 -13.56 -3.28 21.50
C ILE A 62 -14.45 -4.32 22.20
N THR A 63 -15.72 -3.99 22.43
CA THR A 63 -16.69 -4.88 23.09
C THR A 63 -17.02 -6.12 22.23
N LEU A 64 -17.20 -5.92 20.93
CA LEU A 64 -17.44 -7.00 19.98
C LEU A 64 -16.20 -7.89 19.82
N ARG A 65 -15.00 -7.30 19.81
CA ARG A 65 -13.73 -8.02 19.73
C ARG A 65 -13.51 -8.90 20.95
N SER A 66 -13.73 -8.39 22.17
CA SER A 66 -13.62 -9.21 23.38
C SER A 66 -14.62 -10.37 23.38
N THR A 67 -15.84 -10.14 22.89
CA THR A 67 -16.86 -11.20 22.74
C THR A 67 -16.45 -12.24 21.70
N TRP A 68 -15.85 -11.81 20.59
CA TRP A 68 -15.38 -12.70 19.52
C TRP A 68 -14.19 -13.57 19.96
N LEU A 69 -13.25 -13.00 20.70
CA LEU A 69 -12.08 -13.71 21.23
C LEU A 69 -12.44 -14.71 22.34
N THR A 70 -13.38 -14.36 23.22
CA THR A 70 -13.83 -15.22 24.33
C THR A 70 -14.79 -16.33 23.89
N ALA A 71 -15.40 -16.21 22.72
CA ALA A 71 -16.32 -17.21 22.19
C ALA A 71 -15.58 -18.48 21.73
N ALA A 72 -15.93 -19.64 22.31
CA ALA A 72 -15.34 -20.93 21.97
C ALA A 72 -15.64 -21.34 20.51
N PRO A 73 -14.64 -21.84 19.75
CA PRO A 73 -14.88 -22.40 18.42
C PRO A 73 -15.73 -23.68 18.53
N SER A 74 -16.75 -23.78 17.67
CA SER A 74 -17.70 -24.90 17.67
C SER A 74 -17.00 -26.22 17.33
N LYS A 75 -16.83 -27.11 18.33
CA LYS A 75 -16.41 -28.51 18.12
C LYS A 75 -17.58 -29.51 18.19
N SER A 76 -18.84 -29.05 18.21
CA SER A 76 -20.00 -29.94 18.39
C SER A 76 -20.87 -30.04 17.14
N LYS A 77 -21.23 -31.27 16.76
CA LYS A 77 -22.20 -31.60 15.70
C LYS A 77 -23.66 -31.27 16.08
N ASN A 78 -23.92 -30.77 17.29
CA ASN A 78 -25.23 -30.27 17.72
C ASN A 78 -25.17 -28.74 17.97
N PRO A 79 -25.94 -27.92 17.23
CA PRO A 79 -25.92 -26.48 17.36
C PRO A 79 -26.72 -26.05 18.59
N THR A 80 -26.04 -25.83 19.72
CA THR A 80 -26.61 -25.03 20.82
C THR A 80 -26.21 -23.56 20.64
N ASN A 81 -27.04 -22.64 21.16
CA ASN A 81 -27.03 -21.17 20.92
C ASN A 81 -25.67 -20.44 20.94
N ASN A 82 -24.62 -21.00 21.56
CA ASN A 82 -23.28 -20.40 21.62
C ASN A 82 -22.42 -20.60 20.36
N SER A 83 -22.66 -21.62 19.53
CA SER A 83 -21.89 -21.82 18.29
C SER A 83 -22.10 -20.69 17.28
N ASN A 84 -23.26 -20.03 17.33
CA ASN A 84 -23.59 -18.85 16.53
C ASN A 84 -23.06 -17.53 17.08
N ALA A 85 -22.49 -17.49 18.30
CA ALA A 85 -22.06 -16.24 18.92
C ALA A 85 -20.78 -15.68 18.29
N LYS A 86 -19.79 -16.55 17.99
CA LYS A 86 -18.55 -16.16 17.32
C LYS A 86 -18.80 -15.67 15.89
N ALA A 87 -19.61 -16.40 15.12
CA ALA A 87 -19.97 -16.02 13.75
C ALA A 87 -20.74 -14.68 13.70
N ARG A 88 -21.75 -14.49 14.57
CA ARG A 88 -22.49 -13.22 14.67
C ARG A 88 -21.60 -12.05 15.07
N SER A 89 -20.73 -12.24 16.06
CA SER A 89 -19.80 -11.19 16.48
C SER A 89 -18.78 -10.87 15.39
N GLY A 90 -18.33 -11.87 14.63
CA GLY A 90 -17.45 -11.67 13.46
C GLY A 90 -18.13 -10.85 12.36
N MET A 91 -19.37 -11.19 11.99
CA MET A 91 -20.14 -10.41 11.00
C MET A 91 -20.36 -8.96 11.45
N ALA A 92 -20.71 -8.76 12.72
CA ALA A 92 -20.87 -7.43 13.29
C ALA A 92 -19.53 -6.66 13.27
N LEU A 93 -18.41 -7.30 13.63
CA LEU A 93 -17.08 -6.68 13.56
C LEU A 93 -16.75 -6.19 12.15
N THR A 94 -16.97 -7.01 11.12
CA THR A 94 -16.75 -6.61 9.73
C THR A 94 -17.64 -5.43 9.33
N GLN A 95 -18.91 -5.43 9.73
CA GLN A 95 -19.83 -4.33 9.47
C GLN A 95 -19.35 -3.02 10.09
N TYR A 96 -18.96 -3.04 11.37
CA TYR A 96 -18.42 -1.87 12.07
C TYR A 96 -17.08 -1.41 11.50
N ALA A 97 -16.22 -2.34 11.05
CA ALA A 97 -14.96 -2.00 10.40
C ALA A 97 -15.19 -1.30 9.06
N THR A 98 -16.14 -1.78 8.26
CA THR A 98 -16.55 -1.10 7.02
C THR A 98 -17.08 0.30 7.31
N VAL A 99 -17.93 0.48 8.33
CA VAL A 99 -18.42 1.81 8.71
C VAL A 99 -17.30 2.72 9.21
N MET A 100 -16.37 2.20 10.01
CA MET A 100 -15.18 2.93 10.44
C MET A 100 -14.42 3.47 9.23
N ARG A 101 -14.15 2.62 8.23
CA ARG A 101 -13.47 3.01 6.99
C ARG A 101 -14.22 4.09 6.22
N LEU A 102 -15.52 3.92 5.99
CA LEU A 102 -16.33 4.92 5.29
C LEU A 102 -16.36 6.26 6.05
N THR A 103 -16.41 6.20 7.39
CA THR A 103 -16.36 7.40 8.24
C THR A 103 -15.01 8.11 8.10
N VAL A 104 -13.89 7.37 8.08
CA VAL A 104 -12.55 7.92 7.84
C VAL A 104 -12.45 8.57 6.45
N GLU A 105 -12.96 7.94 5.40
CA GLU A 105 -12.94 8.51 4.03
C GLU A 105 -13.66 9.86 3.97
N VAL A 106 -14.78 9.99 4.68
CA VAL A 106 -15.57 11.23 4.73
C VAL A 106 -14.90 12.27 5.63
N ALA A 107 -14.34 11.86 6.76
CA ALA A 107 -13.75 12.75 7.76
C ALA A 107 -12.32 13.20 7.43
N LEU A 108 -11.67 12.58 6.42
CA LEU A 108 -10.23 12.70 6.18
C LEU A 108 -9.71 14.15 6.19
N ARG A 109 -10.40 15.09 5.54
CA ARG A 109 -9.96 16.49 5.46
C ARG A 109 -10.45 17.38 6.60
N THR A 110 -11.39 16.91 7.42
CA THR A 110 -11.98 17.68 8.53
C THR A 110 -11.40 17.29 9.89
N MET A 111 -10.77 16.11 9.98
CA MET A 111 -10.12 15.62 11.18
C MET A 111 -8.98 16.53 11.62
N ARG A 112 -9.02 16.94 12.89
CA ARG A 112 -7.89 17.61 13.55
C ARG A 112 -6.95 16.58 14.14
N VAL A 113 -5.72 17.01 14.42
CA VAL A 113 -4.63 16.17 14.93
C VAL A 113 -5.04 15.34 16.17
N LYS A 114 -5.89 15.87 17.06
CA LYS A 114 -6.38 15.12 18.24
C LYS A 114 -7.26 13.92 17.85
N THR A 115 -8.21 14.14 16.94
CA THR A 115 -9.11 13.10 16.42
C THR A 115 -8.34 12.08 15.60
N LEU A 116 -7.39 12.56 14.79
CA LEU A 116 -6.45 11.71 14.04
C LEU A 116 -5.69 10.75 14.96
N ARG A 117 -5.05 11.26 16.03
CA ARG A 117 -4.34 10.42 17.00
C ARG A 117 -5.26 9.41 17.66
N LEU A 118 -6.46 9.83 18.06
CA LEU A 118 -7.46 8.92 18.64
C LEU A 118 -7.77 7.74 17.71
N VAL A 119 -7.95 7.99 16.41
CA VAL A 119 -8.24 6.94 15.43
C VAL A 119 -7.01 6.06 15.18
N LEU A 120 -5.81 6.64 15.04
CA LEU A 120 -4.57 5.89 14.87
C LEU A 120 -4.28 4.98 16.06
N ASP A 121 -4.34 5.52 17.28
CA ASP A 121 -4.15 4.76 18.52
C ASP A 121 -5.16 3.62 18.62
N HIS A 122 -6.42 3.87 18.29
CA HIS A 122 -7.46 2.84 18.27
C HIS A 122 -7.14 1.71 17.28
N ILE A 123 -6.72 2.05 16.05
CA ILE A 123 -6.35 1.04 15.04
C ILE A 123 -5.16 0.21 15.53
N LEU A 124 -4.08 0.87 15.96
CA LEU A 124 -2.85 0.21 16.40
C LEU A 124 -3.05 -0.68 17.64
N GLN A 125 -3.97 -0.33 18.53
CA GLN A 125 -4.28 -1.12 19.73
C GLN A 125 -5.27 -2.26 19.47
N THR A 126 -6.21 -2.08 18.54
CA THR A 126 -7.30 -3.03 18.32
C THR A 126 -6.92 -4.14 17.35
N LEU A 127 -6.07 -3.82 16.37
CA LEU A 127 -5.74 -4.72 15.27
C LEU A 127 -4.85 -5.91 15.67
N PRO A 128 -3.80 -5.76 16.50
CA PRO A 128 -3.00 -6.89 16.99
C PRO A 128 -3.84 -7.87 17.84
N SER A 129 -3.60 -9.16 17.68
CA SER A 129 -4.08 -10.26 18.54
C SER A 129 -2.95 -10.80 19.41
N ALA A 130 -3.28 -11.59 20.43
CA ALA A 130 -2.33 -12.05 21.46
C ALA A 130 -1.15 -12.92 20.92
N GLU A 131 -1.24 -13.40 19.69
CA GLU A 131 -0.24 -14.28 19.05
C GLU A 131 0.50 -13.60 17.89
N SER A 132 0.60 -12.26 17.87
CA SER A 132 1.17 -11.50 16.74
C SER A 132 0.39 -11.61 15.42
N GLU A 133 -0.78 -12.24 15.45
CA GLU A 133 -1.71 -12.29 14.33
C GLU A 133 -2.63 -11.06 14.34
N TYR A 134 -3.15 -10.68 13.17
CA TYR A 134 -4.17 -9.64 13.08
C TYR A 134 -5.58 -10.20 13.33
N CYS A 135 -6.44 -9.36 13.88
CA CYS A 135 -7.86 -9.69 14.05
C CYS A 135 -8.56 -9.80 12.68
N GLU A 136 -8.61 -11.01 12.13
CA GLU A 136 -9.10 -11.32 10.78
C GLU A 136 -10.39 -10.57 10.38
N PRO A 137 -11.47 -10.49 11.20
CA PRO A 137 -12.72 -9.87 10.79
C PRO A 137 -12.65 -8.36 10.50
N ILE A 138 -11.66 -7.66 11.07
CA ILE A 138 -11.50 -6.21 10.94
C ILE A 138 -10.24 -5.82 10.18
N ALA A 139 -9.30 -6.75 9.96
CA ALA A 139 -7.94 -6.45 9.57
C ALA A 139 -7.85 -5.64 8.27
N LEU A 140 -8.53 -6.10 7.22
CA LEU A 140 -8.48 -5.45 5.91
C LEU A 140 -9.04 -4.01 5.95
N ASP A 141 -10.21 -3.80 6.57
CA ASP A 141 -10.82 -2.48 6.65
C ASP A 141 -10.00 -1.54 7.55
N TYR A 142 -9.40 -2.04 8.63
CA TYR A 142 -8.58 -1.23 9.56
C TYR A 142 -7.24 -0.82 8.95
N VAL A 143 -6.55 -1.72 8.25
CA VAL A 143 -5.33 -1.36 7.50
C VAL A 143 -5.67 -0.38 6.38
N ARG A 144 -6.82 -0.52 5.71
CA ARG A 144 -7.29 0.48 4.76
C ARG A 144 -7.57 1.84 5.41
N CYS A 145 -8.16 1.88 6.60
CA CYS A 145 -8.31 3.13 7.35
C CYS A 145 -6.94 3.78 7.56
N LEU A 146 -5.95 3.00 8.00
CA LEU A 146 -4.59 3.47 8.21
C LEU A 146 -4.00 4.04 6.91
N ARG A 147 -4.12 3.31 5.80
CA ARG A 147 -3.65 3.75 4.48
C ARG A 147 -4.28 5.07 4.06
N ILE A 148 -5.61 5.18 4.13
CA ILE A 148 -6.36 6.39 3.75
C ILE A 148 -5.94 7.60 4.60
N ILE A 149 -5.74 7.39 5.91
CA ILE A 149 -5.28 8.44 6.82
C ILE A 149 -3.89 8.94 6.42
N LEU A 150 -2.97 8.03 6.11
CA LEU A 150 -1.58 8.34 5.77
C LEU A 150 -1.43 8.90 4.35
N GLU A 151 -2.32 8.55 3.42
CA GLU A 151 -2.34 9.07 2.06
C GLU A 151 -2.44 10.61 2.06
N TYR A 152 -3.19 11.18 3.00
CA TYR A 152 -3.24 12.63 3.19
C TYR A 152 -2.00 13.13 3.92
N GLN A 153 -1.00 13.57 3.14
CA GLN A 153 0.32 14.00 3.63
C GLN A 153 0.31 14.99 4.81
N PRO A 154 -0.61 15.97 4.91
CA PRO A 154 -0.68 16.83 6.08
C PRO A 154 -0.86 16.05 7.39
N HIS A 155 -1.53 14.90 7.41
CA HIS A 155 -1.61 14.06 8.61
C HIS A 155 -0.26 13.48 9.00
N VAL A 156 0.49 12.97 8.03
CA VAL A 156 1.81 12.36 8.25
C VAL A 156 2.80 13.40 8.77
N GLU A 157 2.77 14.61 8.23
CA GLU A 157 3.64 15.71 8.64
C GLU A 157 3.41 16.16 10.09
N HIS A 158 2.21 15.96 10.64
CA HIS A 158 1.87 16.29 12.03
C HIS A 158 2.19 15.17 13.05
N LEU A 159 2.65 14.01 12.58
CA LEU A 159 3.07 12.93 13.46
C LEU A 159 4.38 13.31 14.16
N THR A 160 4.43 13.04 15.45
CA THR A 160 5.69 13.08 16.19
C THR A 160 6.59 11.93 15.73
N ARG A 161 7.91 12.07 15.93
CA ARG A 161 8.88 11.00 15.62
C ARG A 161 8.48 9.65 16.26
N LYS A 162 7.99 9.69 17.50
CA LYS A 162 7.55 8.49 18.22
C LYS A 162 6.34 7.84 17.54
N GLU A 163 5.31 8.62 17.24
CA GLU A 163 4.10 8.12 16.56
C GLU A 163 4.43 7.54 15.18
N TRP A 164 5.28 8.24 14.42
CA TRP A 164 5.74 7.76 13.11
C TRP A 164 6.49 6.43 13.23
N ASN A 165 7.44 6.31 14.16
CA ASN A 165 8.18 5.06 14.38
C ASN A 165 7.27 3.91 14.77
N THR A 166 6.32 4.12 15.68
CA THR A 166 5.36 3.09 16.10
C THR A 166 4.50 2.60 14.93
N ILE A 167 4.05 3.50 14.04
CA ILE A 167 3.27 3.11 12.86
C ILE A 167 4.15 2.33 11.86
N VAL A 168 5.41 2.76 11.67
CA VAL A 168 6.35 2.06 10.80
C VAL A 168 6.65 0.66 11.32
N GLU A 169 6.99 0.52 12.60
CA GLU A 169 7.21 -0.77 13.27
C GLU A 169 5.99 -1.69 13.08
N PHE A 170 4.80 -1.18 13.39
CA PHE A 170 3.53 -1.88 13.19
C PHE A 170 3.35 -2.38 11.74
N CYS A 171 3.65 -1.53 10.75
CA CYS A 171 3.52 -1.90 9.35
C CYS A 171 4.58 -2.92 8.92
N THR A 172 5.83 -2.76 9.36
CA THR A 172 6.92 -3.70 9.02
C THR A 172 6.70 -5.08 9.63
N GLU A 173 6.31 -5.15 10.90
CA GLU A 173 5.94 -6.42 11.57
C GLU A 173 4.75 -7.07 10.87
N GLY A 174 3.75 -6.28 10.48
CA GLY A 174 2.60 -6.73 9.72
C GLY A 174 2.95 -7.34 8.37
N VAL A 175 3.81 -6.68 7.60
CA VAL A 175 4.26 -7.17 6.30
C VAL A 175 4.95 -8.52 6.45
N LEU A 176 5.80 -8.68 7.47
CA LEU A 176 6.50 -9.94 7.73
C LEU A 176 5.56 -11.05 8.24
N ALA A 177 4.62 -10.73 9.13
CA ALA A 177 3.69 -11.70 9.70
C ALA A 177 2.67 -12.22 8.68
N VAL A 178 2.24 -11.36 7.76
CA VAL A 178 1.21 -11.68 6.76
C VAL A 178 1.83 -12.33 5.52
N SER A 179 3.10 -12.07 5.24
CA SER A 179 3.83 -12.71 4.15
C SER A 179 4.15 -14.16 4.51
N PRO A 180 3.71 -15.16 3.71
CA PRO A 180 4.06 -16.54 3.99
C PRO A 180 5.58 -16.69 3.88
N THR A 181 6.23 -17.00 5.01
CA THR A 181 7.65 -17.38 5.02
C THR A 181 7.80 -18.57 4.08
N SER A 182 8.72 -18.47 3.12
CA SER A 182 9.03 -19.52 2.16
C SER A 182 9.31 -20.85 2.88
N GLN A 183 8.29 -21.71 3.01
CA GLN A 183 8.55 -23.11 3.34
C GLN A 183 9.31 -23.71 2.17
N PRO A 184 10.37 -24.52 2.42
CA PRO A 184 11.07 -25.20 1.35
C PRO A 184 10.07 -26.08 0.58
N ALA A 185 10.07 -25.94 -0.74
CA ALA A 185 9.19 -26.66 -1.66
C ALA A 185 9.38 -28.17 -1.50
N ASN A 186 8.59 -28.79 -0.63
CA ASN A 186 8.41 -30.23 -0.59
C ASN A 186 7.26 -30.58 -1.53
N GLY A 187 7.60 -31.18 -2.67
CA GLY A 187 6.63 -31.87 -3.52
C GLY A 187 6.84 -31.61 -5.00
N LEU A 188 7.62 -32.47 -5.65
CA LEU A 188 7.52 -32.71 -7.07
C LEU A 188 6.04 -32.91 -7.47
N ASN A 189 5.53 -32.15 -8.44
CA ASN A 189 5.00 -32.68 -9.71
C ASN A 189 4.11 -31.69 -10.46
N SER A 190 4.32 -31.72 -11.78
CA SER A 190 3.35 -31.54 -12.86
C SER A 190 3.38 -30.22 -13.63
N ASN A 191 3.88 -30.37 -14.86
CA ASN A 191 3.79 -29.45 -15.98
C ASN A 191 2.40 -28.81 -16.11
N GLY A 192 2.34 -27.49 -15.99
CA GLY A 192 1.19 -26.66 -16.35
C GLY A 192 1.65 -25.44 -17.13
N THR A 193 1.24 -25.36 -18.39
CA THR A 193 1.53 -24.26 -19.31
C THR A 193 0.98 -22.91 -18.81
N PRO A 194 1.67 -21.78 -19.05
CA PRO A 194 1.17 -20.48 -18.64
C PRO A 194 0.04 -20.03 -19.59
N ARG A 195 -1.20 -20.02 -19.08
CA ARG A 195 -2.34 -19.43 -19.79
C ARG A 195 -2.24 -17.90 -19.68
N PHE A 196 -2.03 -17.26 -20.83
CA PHE A 196 -2.17 -15.81 -21.00
C PHE A 196 -3.58 -15.37 -20.56
N GLN A 197 -3.68 -14.50 -19.55
CA GLN A 197 -4.88 -13.69 -19.32
C GLN A 197 -4.61 -12.27 -19.84
N THR A 198 -5.43 -11.87 -20.80
CA THR A 198 -5.54 -10.51 -21.33
C THR A 198 -6.14 -9.57 -20.28
N PRO A 199 -5.65 -8.33 -20.15
CA PRO A 199 -6.26 -7.33 -19.28
C PRO A 199 -7.42 -6.64 -20.01
N ASP A 200 -8.59 -6.61 -19.39
CA ASP A 200 -9.72 -5.78 -19.84
C ASP A 200 -9.87 -4.56 -18.92
N THR A 201 -9.95 -3.40 -19.55
CA THR A 201 -10.10 -2.08 -18.94
C THR A 201 -11.56 -1.64 -19.09
N SER A 202 -12.30 -1.47 -17.99
CA SER A 202 -13.23 -0.34 -17.76
C SER A 202 -14.11 -0.54 -16.52
N ALA A 203 -14.60 0.58 -16.02
CA ALA A 203 -15.26 0.83 -14.75
C ALA A 203 -16.71 0.30 -14.60
N GLU A 204 -17.13 0.33 -13.34
CA GLU A 204 -18.51 0.51 -12.81
C GLU A 204 -19.53 -0.66 -12.81
N SER A 205 -19.91 -1.01 -11.57
CA SER A 205 -21.27 -1.28 -11.08
C SER A 205 -21.87 -2.71 -11.10
N THR A 206 -21.86 -3.29 -9.89
CA THR A 206 -22.96 -4.01 -9.18
C THR A 206 -23.60 -5.30 -9.72
N THR A 207 -23.56 -6.27 -8.80
CA THR A 207 -24.57 -7.26 -8.38
C THR A 207 -24.69 -8.65 -9.03
N ARG A 208 -24.42 -9.64 -8.15
CA ARG A 208 -25.10 -10.92 -7.90
C ARG A 208 -24.91 -12.08 -8.88
N SER A 209 -24.24 -13.11 -8.38
CA SER A 209 -24.72 -14.50 -8.49
C SER A 209 -24.16 -15.37 -7.35
N PHE A 210 -25.07 -16.18 -6.80
CA PHE A 210 -24.81 -17.24 -5.84
C PHE A 210 -24.36 -18.51 -6.60
N ALA A 211 -23.27 -19.13 -6.17
CA ALA A 211 -23.03 -20.58 -6.32
C ALA A 211 -22.01 -21.04 -5.26
N PRO A 212 -22.20 -22.20 -4.60
CA PRO A 212 -21.30 -22.69 -3.58
C PRO A 212 -20.23 -23.59 -4.22
N GLU A 213 -18.97 -23.15 -4.23
CA GLU A 213 -17.85 -24.03 -4.59
C GLU A 213 -16.83 -24.12 -3.47
N SER A 214 -16.67 -25.35 -2.99
CA SER A 214 -15.67 -25.78 -2.03
C SER A 214 -14.26 -25.48 -2.55
N GLY A 215 -13.58 -24.53 -1.92
CA GLY A 215 -12.18 -24.18 -2.22
C GLY A 215 -11.57 -23.37 -1.07
N SER A 216 -11.46 -23.97 0.12
CA SER A 216 -11.06 -23.26 1.34
C SER A 216 -9.59 -22.86 1.44
N SER A 217 -8.75 -23.12 0.42
CA SER A 217 -7.32 -22.76 0.44
C SER A 217 -6.99 -21.48 -0.33
N GLN A 218 -7.78 -21.10 -1.33
CA GLN A 218 -7.49 -19.92 -2.16
C GLN A 218 -8.00 -18.61 -1.54
N HIS A 219 -9.08 -18.65 -0.76
CA HIS A 219 -9.71 -17.44 -0.22
C HIS A 219 -8.96 -16.84 0.98
N HIS A 220 -8.18 -17.63 1.73
CA HIS A 220 -7.34 -17.12 2.82
C HIS A 220 -6.10 -16.37 2.30
N ASN A 221 -5.50 -16.84 1.19
CA ASN A 221 -4.30 -16.21 0.63
C ASN A 221 -4.60 -14.86 -0.03
N THR A 222 -5.77 -14.70 -0.68
CA THR A 222 -6.13 -13.43 -1.34
C THR A 222 -6.33 -12.29 -0.34
N GLY A 223 -6.94 -12.57 0.81
CA GLY A 223 -7.13 -11.59 1.89
C GLY A 223 -5.82 -11.17 2.55
N SER A 224 -4.93 -12.15 2.82
CA SER A 224 -3.58 -11.90 3.35
C SER A 224 -2.73 -11.06 2.39
N HIS A 225 -2.73 -11.39 1.10
CA HIS A 225 -2.00 -10.62 0.09
C HIS A 225 -2.48 -9.17 -0.03
N ALA A 226 -3.80 -8.94 -0.04
CA ALA A 226 -4.35 -7.58 -0.08
C ALA A 226 -3.98 -6.77 1.18
N LEU A 227 -3.95 -7.43 2.34
CA LEU A 227 -3.54 -6.81 3.60
C LEU A 227 -2.06 -6.39 3.58
N ALA A 228 -1.17 -7.27 3.12
CA ALA A 228 0.25 -6.95 2.96
C ALA A 228 0.46 -5.80 1.96
N ASP A 229 -0.29 -5.79 0.86
CA ASP A 229 -0.23 -4.72 -0.15
C ASP A 229 -0.65 -3.36 0.43
N ASP A 230 -1.72 -3.32 1.24
CA ASP A 230 -2.17 -2.09 1.90
C ASP A 230 -1.16 -1.62 2.98
N LEU A 231 -0.47 -2.53 3.69
CA LEU A 231 0.60 -2.18 4.63
C LEU A 231 1.83 -1.60 3.92
N VAL A 232 2.24 -2.16 2.79
CA VAL A 232 3.31 -1.59 1.95
C VAL A 232 2.91 -0.19 1.45
N GLY A 233 1.64 0.01 1.07
CA GLY A 233 1.11 1.33 0.75
C GLY A 233 1.21 2.32 1.93
N CYS A 234 0.97 1.88 3.17
CA CYS A 234 1.16 2.71 4.36
C CYS A 234 2.63 3.15 4.51
N LEU A 235 3.58 2.23 4.34
CA LEU A 235 5.02 2.54 4.38
C LEU A 235 5.41 3.57 3.32
N ARG A 236 4.85 3.46 2.11
CA ARG A 236 5.05 4.44 1.05
C ARG A 236 4.60 5.84 1.45
N HIS A 237 3.40 5.98 2.00
CA HIS A 237 2.90 7.28 2.42
C HIS A 237 3.69 7.87 3.59
N LEU A 238 4.14 7.04 4.53
CA LEU A 238 5.01 7.45 5.64
C LEU A 238 6.38 7.94 5.16
N ALA A 239 6.97 7.28 4.17
CA ALA A 239 8.28 7.64 3.62
C ALA A 239 8.23 8.85 2.66
N SER A 240 7.05 9.17 2.13
CA SER A 240 6.84 10.29 1.22
C SER A 240 6.89 11.66 1.92
N ALA A 241 6.62 11.71 3.22
CA ALA A 241 6.60 12.96 3.97
C ALA A 241 8.01 13.57 4.08
N THR A 242 8.11 14.88 3.82
CA THR A 242 9.38 15.61 3.78
C THR A 242 10.11 15.59 5.13
N ASN A 243 9.38 15.56 6.23
CA ASN A 243 9.91 15.51 7.60
C ASN A 243 10.05 14.09 8.18
N ALA A 244 9.87 13.03 7.37
CA ALA A 244 9.92 11.65 7.87
C ALA A 244 11.32 11.29 8.45
N PRO A 245 11.40 10.67 9.64
CA PRO A 245 12.66 10.27 10.26
C PRO A 245 13.22 8.96 9.67
N LEU A 246 13.38 8.89 8.33
CA LEU A 246 13.77 7.66 7.62
C LEU A 246 15.14 7.10 8.03
N MET A 247 16.09 7.94 8.44
CA MET A 247 17.45 7.49 8.74
C MET A 247 17.49 6.46 9.88
N ASP A 248 16.65 6.63 10.90
CA ASP A 248 16.61 5.73 12.07
C ASP A 248 16.03 4.35 11.70
N GLN A 249 15.13 4.31 10.70
CA GLN A 249 14.38 3.11 10.31
C GLN A 249 14.81 2.56 8.94
N ALA A 250 15.88 3.09 8.35
CA ALA A 250 16.31 2.74 6.99
C ALA A 250 16.65 1.24 6.86
N VAL A 251 17.43 0.70 7.80
CA VAL A 251 17.86 -0.71 7.75
C VAL A 251 16.67 -1.68 7.89
N PRO A 252 15.80 -1.57 8.93
CA PRO A 252 14.61 -2.41 9.03
C PRO A 252 13.71 -2.33 7.79
N LEU A 253 13.45 -1.11 7.30
CA LEU A 253 12.59 -0.91 6.12
C LEU A 253 13.15 -1.56 4.86
N VAL A 254 14.45 -1.38 4.59
CA VAL A 254 15.13 -2.01 3.46
C VAL A 254 15.04 -3.53 3.56
N SER A 255 15.30 -4.10 4.75
CA SER A 255 15.22 -5.56 4.93
C SER A 255 13.81 -6.11 4.70
N THR A 256 12.80 -5.50 5.33
CA THR A 256 11.40 -5.94 5.22
C THR A 256 10.88 -5.82 3.79
N LEU A 257 11.13 -4.69 3.12
CA LEU A 257 10.65 -4.47 1.75
C LEU A 257 11.36 -5.39 0.76
N THR A 258 12.67 -5.64 0.95
CA THR A 258 13.41 -6.57 0.11
C THR A 258 12.89 -7.99 0.27
N GLU A 259 12.68 -8.45 1.51
CA GLU A 259 12.14 -9.77 1.78
C GLU A 259 10.75 -9.94 1.14
N TRP A 260 9.88 -8.94 1.30
CA TRP A 260 8.56 -8.94 0.67
C TRP A 260 8.65 -8.95 -0.86
N LEU A 261 9.55 -8.15 -1.46
CA LEU A 261 9.75 -8.09 -2.92
C LEU A 261 10.31 -9.39 -3.51
N ARG A 262 11.02 -10.20 -2.72
CA ARG A 262 11.57 -11.50 -3.16
C ARG A 262 10.51 -12.60 -3.25
N LEU A 263 9.34 -12.40 -2.64
CA LEU A 263 8.26 -13.38 -2.69
C LEU A 263 7.75 -13.54 -4.13
N PRO A 264 7.48 -14.77 -4.59
CA PRO A 264 7.00 -15.00 -5.95
C PRO A 264 5.58 -14.47 -6.13
N ARG A 265 5.45 -13.23 -6.63
CA ARG A 265 4.18 -12.53 -6.82
C ARG A 265 4.12 -11.89 -8.20
N SER A 266 2.90 -11.78 -8.74
CA SER A 266 2.66 -11.01 -9.96
C SER A 266 2.91 -9.52 -9.68
N PRO A 267 3.55 -8.77 -10.60
CA PRO A 267 3.73 -7.33 -10.44
C PRO A 267 2.38 -6.64 -10.23
N ALA A 268 2.33 -5.78 -9.21
CA ALA A 268 1.13 -5.06 -8.78
C ALA A 268 1.52 -3.66 -8.29
N ILE A 269 0.52 -2.82 -8.01
CA ILE A 269 0.71 -1.45 -7.51
C ILE A 269 1.55 -1.45 -6.21
N ALA A 270 1.37 -2.43 -5.33
CA ALA A 270 2.17 -2.55 -4.11
C ALA A 270 3.69 -2.68 -4.39
N HIS A 271 4.09 -3.23 -5.55
CA HIS A 271 5.51 -3.27 -5.92
C HIS A 271 6.02 -1.88 -6.31
N VAL A 272 5.17 -1.06 -6.94
CA VAL A 272 5.46 0.36 -7.21
C VAL A 272 5.63 1.09 -5.88
N ASP A 273 4.72 0.88 -4.94
CA ASP A 273 4.78 1.47 -3.59
C ASP A 273 6.06 1.05 -2.85
N ALA A 274 6.45 -0.23 -2.92
CA ALA A 274 7.69 -0.74 -2.33
C ALA A 274 8.94 -0.07 -2.94
N PHE A 275 9.08 -0.07 -4.27
CA PHE A 275 10.22 0.57 -4.92
C PHE A 275 10.25 2.08 -4.69
N ALA A 276 9.10 2.75 -4.68
CA ALA A 276 9.03 4.18 -4.38
C ALA A 276 9.41 4.49 -2.92
N THR A 277 9.14 3.57 -1.99
CA THR A 277 9.63 3.64 -0.60
C THR A 277 11.14 3.45 -0.54
N MET A 278 11.68 2.47 -1.27
CA MET A 278 13.12 2.25 -1.38
C MET A 278 13.82 3.47 -1.97
N ASN A 279 13.27 4.09 -3.02
CA ASN A 279 13.78 5.32 -3.61
C ASN A 279 13.82 6.48 -2.60
N ALA A 280 12.77 6.63 -1.79
CA ALA A 280 12.76 7.61 -0.71
C ALA A 280 13.88 7.35 0.32
N ILE A 281 14.11 6.10 0.71
CA ILE A 281 15.19 5.72 1.64
C ILE A 281 16.56 5.96 1.01
N LEU A 282 16.78 5.51 -0.23
CA LEU A 282 18.03 5.68 -0.97
C LEU A 282 18.36 7.17 -1.10
N SER A 283 17.38 8.02 -1.46
CA SER A 283 17.60 9.46 -1.62
C SER A 283 18.09 10.15 -0.34
N ARG A 284 17.74 9.63 0.85
CA ARG A 284 18.16 10.20 2.15
C ARG A 284 19.41 9.54 2.72
N THR A 285 19.63 8.26 2.45
CA THR A 285 20.80 7.51 2.93
C THR A 285 22.01 7.64 2.01
N TYR A 286 21.83 8.15 0.79
CA TYR A 286 22.82 8.18 -0.29
C TYR A 286 24.20 8.72 0.12
N LEU A 287 24.26 9.74 0.99
CA LEU A 287 25.52 10.31 1.50
C LEU A 287 25.85 9.88 2.92
N ASP A 288 24.85 9.76 3.79
CA ASP A 288 25.05 9.63 5.23
C ASP A 288 25.29 8.19 5.69
N SER A 289 24.78 7.20 4.95
CA SER A 289 24.84 5.79 5.36
C SER A 289 25.21 4.88 4.19
N VAL A 290 26.43 5.03 3.69
CA VAL A 290 26.98 4.30 2.53
C VAL A 290 26.78 2.78 2.63
N SER A 291 27.04 2.17 3.80
CA SER A 291 26.89 0.72 3.99
C SER A 291 25.44 0.24 3.81
N CYS A 292 24.48 0.95 4.40
CA CYS A 292 23.05 0.67 4.23
C CYS A 292 22.62 0.81 2.76
N THR A 293 23.03 1.89 2.09
CA THR A 293 22.72 2.14 0.68
C THR A 293 23.32 1.05 -0.22
N GLN A 294 24.59 0.70 -0.03
CA GLN A 294 25.24 -0.37 -0.80
C GLN A 294 24.57 -1.73 -0.56
N GLN A 295 24.18 -2.04 0.68
CA GLN A 295 23.46 -3.27 0.99
C GLN A 295 22.08 -3.30 0.29
N ALA A 296 21.32 -2.22 0.38
CA ALA A 296 20.03 -2.09 -0.32
C ALA A 296 20.18 -2.32 -1.84
N ILE A 297 21.25 -1.79 -2.44
CA ILE A 297 21.52 -1.97 -3.87
C ILE A 297 21.81 -3.44 -4.22
N ARG A 298 22.67 -4.12 -3.43
CA ARG A 298 22.95 -5.55 -3.61
C ARG A 298 21.67 -6.37 -3.57
N ASP A 299 20.78 -6.02 -2.65
CA ASP A 299 19.53 -6.70 -2.42
C ASP A 299 18.49 -6.45 -3.52
N LEU A 300 18.44 -5.24 -4.08
CA LEU A 300 17.47 -4.82 -5.10
C LEU A 300 17.84 -5.24 -6.53
N VAL A 301 19.12 -5.31 -6.89
CA VAL A 301 19.54 -5.65 -8.27
C VAL A 301 18.93 -6.98 -8.76
N PRO A 302 19.00 -8.09 -7.98
CA PRO A 302 18.36 -9.35 -8.37
C PRO A 302 16.84 -9.25 -8.49
N VAL A 303 16.20 -8.46 -7.62
CA VAL A 303 14.74 -8.23 -7.62
C VAL A 303 14.32 -7.46 -8.85
N MET A 304 15.06 -6.42 -9.23
CA MET A 304 14.76 -5.65 -10.44
C MET A 304 14.77 -6.52 -11.71
N LYS A 305 15.67 -7.50 -11.77
CA LYS A 305 15.74 -8.45 -12.88
C LYS A 305 14.47 -9.30 -13.00
N THR A 306 13.86 -9.72 -11.89
CA THR A 306 12.62 -10.53 -11.94
C THR A 306 11.43 -9.73 -12.45
N PHE A 307 11.36 -8.44 -12.11
CA PHE A 307 10.26 -7.58 -12.49
C PHE A 307 10.46 -6.81 -13.81
N TRP A 308 11.64 -6.85 -14.43
CA TRP A 308 11.94 -6.04 -15.61
C TRP A 308 10.98 -6.28 -16.80
N SER A 309 10.56 -7.54 -17.01
CA SER A 309 9.63 -7.90 -18.09
C SER A 309 8.17 -7.52 -17.83
N THR A 310 7.89 -6.80 -16.74
CA THR A 310 6.53 -6.32 -16.41
C THR A 310 5.98 -5.39 -17.50
N LYS A 311 4.65 -5.39 -17.66
CA LYS A 311 3.93 -4.40 -18.49
C LYS A 311 3.57 -3.14 -17.70
N LEU A 312 3.77 -3.13 -16.39
CA LEU A 312 3.42 -2.01 -15.53
C LEU A 312 4.48 -0.90 -15.66
N GLY A 313 4.18 0.14 -16.45
CA GLY A 313 5.10 1.26 -16.73
C GLY A 313 5.64 1.94 -15.47
N HIS A 314 4.76 2.26 -14.53
CA HIS A 314 5.16 2.90 -13.26
C HIS A 314 6.15 2.08 -12.44
N LEU A 315 6.09 0.74 -12.51
CA LEU A 315 7.07 -0.10 -11.83
C LEU A 315 8.45 0.00 -12.50
N LYS A 316 8.48 0.08 -13.84
CA LYS A 316 9.72 0.35 -14.58
C LYS A 316 10.28 1.73 -14.24
N ASP A 317 9.44 2.74 -14.09
CA ASP A 317 9.86 4.10 -13.72
C ASP A 317 10.54 4.11 -12.34
N GLU A 318 9.93 3.48 -11.33
CA GLU A 318 10.52 3.39 -9.99
C GLU A 318 11.82 2.57 -9.95
N MET A 319 11.89 1.50 -10.75
CA MET A 319 13.13 0.74 -10.95
C MET A 319 14.23 1.60 -11.60
N LEU A 320 13.89 2.39 -12.62
CA LEU A 320 14.84 3.32 -13.25
C LEU A 320 15.34 4.39 -12.27
N ILE A 321 14.45 4.93 -11.44
CA ILE A 321 14.83 5.86 -10.36
C ILE A 321 15.81 5.18 -9.38
N THR A 322 15.55 3.91 -9.02
CA THR A 322 16.44 3.11 -8.17
C THR A 322 17.84 3.03 -8.79
N LEU A 323 17.94 2.72 -10.08
CA LEU A 323 19.23 2.66 -10.80
C LEU A 323 19.96 4.01 -10.83
N ILE A 324 19.23 5.11 -10.97
CA ILE A 324 19.81 6.46 -10.95
C ILE A 324 20.45 6.73 -9.59
N PHE A 325 19.73 6.48 -8.48
CA PHE A 325 20.29 6.63 -7.13
C PHE A 325 21.44 5.65 -6.86
N SER A 326 21.43 4.48 -7.50
CA SER A 326 22.41 3.43 -7.27
C SER A 326 23.71 3.63 -8.06
N ARG A 327 23.69 4.40 -9.15
CA ARG A 327 24.79 4.46 -10.15
C ARG A 327 26.17 4.72 -9.54
N ALA A 328 26.31 5.74 -8.70
CA ALA A 328 27.60 6.10 -8.11
C ALA A 328 28.10 5.04 -7.13
N HIS A 329 27.18 4.47 -6.34
CA HIS A 329 27.48 3.40 -5.39
C HIS A 329 27.86 2.10 -6.10
N ILE A 330 27.17 1.73 -7.18
CA ILE A 330 27.54 0.59 -8.03
C ILE A 330 28.95 0.79 -8.57
N HIS A 331 29.26 1.96 -9.14
CA HIS A 331 30.59 2.26 -9.65
C HIS A 331 31.64 2.11 -8.54
N ARG A 332 31.39 2.67 -7.36
CA ARG A 332 32.28 2.54 -6.20
C ARG A 332 32.48 1.07 -5.80
N MET A 333 31.40 0.29 -5.66
CA MET A 333 31.45 -1.11 -5.23
C MET A 333 32.21 -2.00 -6.20
N LEU A 334 32.16 -1.70 -7.51
CA LEU A 334 32.90 -2.44 -8.54
C LEU A 334 34.42 -2.17 -8.50
N HIS A 335 34.85 -1.04 -7.91
CA HIS A 335 36.28 -0.71 -7.72
C HIS A 335 36.83 -1.13 -6.37
N GLU A 336 35.97 -1.43 -5.39
CA GLU A 336 36.38 -1.98 -4.11
C GLU A 336 36.92 -3.41 -4.30
N LYS A 337 37.72 -3.93 -3.36
CA LYS A 337 38.16 -5.34 -3.36
C LYS A 337 37.41 -6.06 -2.24
N GLY A 338 36.50 -6.96 -2.58
CA GLY A 338 35.65 -7.67 -1.63
C GLY A 338 35.11 -8.96 -2.23
N THR A 339 34.79 -9.93 -1.36
CA THR A 339 34.23 -11.24 -1.73
C THR A 339 32.89 -11.16 -2.45
N ASP A 340 32.10 -10.14 -2.12
CA ASP A 340 30.70 -10.06 -2.55
C ASP A 340 30.52 -9.31 -3.88
N ILE A 341 31.63 -8.99 -4.57
CA ILE A 341 31.61 -8.21 -5.81
C ILE A 341 31.16 -9.07 -7.00
N GLU A 342 31.52 -10.35 -7.01
CA GLU A 342 31.12 -11.27 -8.07
C GLU A 342 29.60 -11.44 -8.10
N ASP A 343 28.95 -11.57 -6.94
CA ASP A 343 27.49 -11.68 -6.87
C ASP A 343 26.79 -10.42 -7.41
N LEU A 344 27.31 -9.24 -7.07
CA LEU A 344 26.82 -7.98 -7.62
C LEU A 344 27.00 -7.93 -9.14
N ARG A 345 28.18 -8.34 -9.64
CA ARG A 345 28.51 -8.34 -11.06
C ARG A 345 27.59 -9.25 -11.85
N ILE A 346 27.39 -10.49 -11.38
CA ILE A 346 26.44 -11.45 -11.95
C ILE A 346 25.02 -10.88 -11.93
N GLY A 347 24.60 -10.26 -10.81
CA GLY A 347 23.30 -9.61 -10.71
C GLY A 347 23.09 -8.50 -11.75
N LEU A 348 24.10 -7.65 -11.95
CA LEU A 348 24.07 -6.56 -12.94
C LEU A 348 24.07 -7.09 -14.38
N GLU A 349 24.89 -8.10 -14.69
CA GLU A 349 24.91 -8.74 -16.00
C GLU A 349 23.53 -9.34 -16.35
N ASN A 350 22.92 -10.07 -15.40
CA ASN A 350 21.58 -10.62 -15.55
C ASN A 350 20.50 -9.53 -15.76
N LEU A 351 20.62 -8.41 -15.05
CA LEU A 351 19.70 -7.28 -15.21
C LEU A 351 19.87 -6.62 -16.58
N ILE A 352 21.11 -6.37 -17.02
CA ILE A 352 21.40 -5.79 -18.34
C ILE A 352 20.89 -6.70 -19.46
N GLU A 353 21.08 -8.02 -19.34
CA GLU A 353 20.54 -8.99 -20.30
C GLU A 353 19.01 -8.93 -20.35
N ALA A 354 18.34 -8.90 -19.19
CA ALA A 354 16.89 -8.75 -19.12
C ALA A 354 16.41 -7.44 -19.76
N MET A 355 17.14 -6.33 -19.55
CA MET A 355 16.88 -5.04 -20.18
C MET A 355 17.00 -5.11 -21.71
N GLN A 356 18.07 -5.72 -22.20
CA GLN A 356 18.33 -5.86 -23.63
C GLN A 356 17.28 -6.73 -24.31
N ILE A 357 16.94 -7.89 -23.74
CA ILE A 357 15.93 -8.81 -24.27
C ILE A 357 14.58 -8.12 -24.37
N GLU A 358 14.20 -7.33 -23.36
CA GLU A 358 12.95 -6.59 -23.38
C GLU A 358 12.97 -5.46 -24.41
N TYR A 359 14.05 -4.69 -24.51
CA TYR A 359 14.19 -3.58 -25.46
C TYR A 359 14.13 -4.04 -26.92
N VAL A 360 14.81 -5.13 -27.28
CA VAL A 360 14.83 -5.68 -28.64
C VAL A 360 13.44 -6.15 -29.09
N LYS A 361 12.60 -6.60 -28.14
CA LYS A 361 11.22 -7.05 -28.42
C LYS A 361 10.22 -5.90 -28.59
N ARG A 362 10.59 -4.66 -28.23
CA ARG A 362 9.70 -3.51 -28.39
C ARG A 362 9.48 -3.21 -29.86
N VAL A 363 8.28 -2.73 -30.19
CA VAL A 363 8.00 -2.19 -31.52
C VAL A 363 8.79 -0.89 -31.71
N ALA A 364 9.12 -0.55 -32.97
CA ALA A 364 9.97 0.59 -33.27
C ALA A 364 9.52 1.90 -32.58
N ARG A 365 8.21 2.18 -32.55
CA ARG A 365 7.66 3.38 -31.87
C ARG A 365 7.94 3.46 -30.35
N ASP A 366 8.21 2.34 -29.69
CA ASP A 366 8.46 2.25 -28.24
C ASP A 366 9.97 2.13 -27.92
N GLN A 367 10.81 2.18 -28.96
CA GLN A 367 12.26 2.28 -28.89
C GLN A 367 12.67 3.74 -29.07
N LEU A 368 13.83 4.11 -28.52
CA LEU A 368 14.37 5.46 -28.66
C LEU A 368 14.60 5.80 -30.14
N GLN A 369 13.89 6.80 -30.66
CA GLN A 369 14.01 7.24 -32.04
C GLN A 369 14.98 8.42 -32.16
N ILE A 370 15.50 8.62 -33.38
CA ILE A 370 16.38 9.77 -33.67
C ILE A 370 15.63 11.10 -33.48
N GLU A 371 14.32 11.12 -33.70
CA GLU A 371 13.46 12.30 -33.49
C GLU A 371 13.28 12.71 -32.02
N ASP A 372 13.56 11.78 -31.10
CA ASP A 372 13.58 12.02 -29.65
C ASP A 372 14.89 12.65 -29.18
N LEU A 373 15.90 12.73 -30.07
CA LEU A 373 17.23 13.24 -29.78
C LEU A 373 17.44 14.62 -30.40
N ARG A 374 18.24 15.45 -29.73
CA ARG A 374 18.79 16.69 -30.28
C ARG A 374 20.31 16.66 -30.22
N LEU A 375 20.95 17.18 -31.27
CA LEU A 375 22.39 17.44 -31.27
C LEU A 375 22.71 18.56 -30.28
N ARG A 376 23.79 18.40 -29.53
CA ARG A 376 24.32 19.49 -28.70
C ARG A 376 25.03 20.48 -29.62
N CYS A 377 24.43 21.65 -29.80
CA CYS A 377 25.07 22.78 -30.48
C CYS A 377 25.76 23.67 -29.43
N GLY A 378 27.05 23.98 -29.62
CA GLY A 378 27.89 24.66 -28.63
C GLY A 378 27.44 26.06 -28.18
N ASN A 379 26.38 26.61 -28.76
CA ASN A 379 25.82 27.93 -28.42
C ASN A 379 24.51 27.85 -27.61
N GLU A 380 24.01 26.67 -27.27
CA GLU A 380 22.84 26.52 -26.40
C GLU A 380 23.25 26.72 -24.92
N TYR A 381 22.61 27.70 -24.25
CA TYR A 381 22.89 28.17 -22.88
C TYR A 381 23.27 27.07 -21.86
N PRO A 382 24.21 27.36 -20.93
CA PRO A 382 24.77 26.38 -19.98
C PRO A 382 23.82 25.90 -18.87
N TYR A 383 22.57 26.39 -18.83
CA TYR A 383 21.61 26.06 -17.76
C TYR A 383 20.73 24.84 -18.07
N ASN A 384 20.94 24.16 -19.20
CA ASN A 384 20.14 23.00 -19.64
C ASN A 384 20.94 21.68 -19.63
N ASP A 385 21.79 21.47 -18.63
CA ASP A 385 22.34 20.12 -18.38
C ASP A 385 21.21 19.22 -17.87
N THR A 386 20.45 18.67 -18.80
CA THR A 386 19.49 17.62 -18.49
C THR A 386 20.27 16.38 -18.06
N PRO A 387 19.80 15.63 -17.04
CA PRO A 387 20.48 14.44 -16.56
C PRO A 387 20.57 13.33 -17.64
N PHE A 388 19.77 13.43 -18.69
CA PHE A 388 19.75 12.53 -19.86
C PHE A 388 20.47 13.17 -21.06
N SER A 389 21.77 13.34 -20.93
CA SER A 389 22.63 13.84 -22.01
C SER A 389 23.87 12.97 -22.21
N LEU A 390 24.24 12.81 -23.47
CA LEU A 390 25.50 12.25 -23.94
C LEU A 390 26.40 13.40 -24.44
N PRO A 391 27.68 13.14 -24.76
CA PRO A 391 28.57 14.19 -25.27
C PRO A 391 28.04 14.89 -26.53
N CYS A 392 27.45 14.13 -27.46
CA CYS A 392 27.01 14.67 -28.76
C CYS A 392 25.49 14.88 -28.86
N PHE A 393 24.71 14.17 -28.05
CA PHE A 393 23.25 14.12 -28.13
C PHE A 393 22.62 14.38 -26.76
N ARG A 394 21.43 14.96 -26.74
CA ARG A 394 20.59 15.11 -25.55
C ARG A 394 19.18 14.66 -25.87
N LEU A 395 18.44 14.20 -24.86
CA LEU A 395 17.01 13.98 -25.02
C LEU A 395 16.33 15.30 -25.37
N LYS A 396 15.41 15.26 -26.32
CA LYS A 396 14.58 16.39 -26.71
C LYS A 396 13.79 16.86 -25.47
N PRO A 397 13.83 18.15 -25.10
CA PRO A 397 12.99 18.66 -24.03
C PRO A 397 11.52 18.45 -24.43
N GLY A 398 10.70 17.95 -23.50
CA GLY A 398 9.28 17.67 -23.74
C GLY A 398 8.54 18.88 -24.35
N ASN A 399 7.53 18.63 -25.18
CA ASN A 399 6.73 19.66 -25.87
C ASN A 399 6.35 20.81 -24.93
N ALA A 400 6.95 21.99 -25.12
CA ALA A 400 6.50 23.24 -24.51
C ALA A 400 5.09 23.68 -24.98
N LEU A 401 4.52 22.97 -25.96
CA LEU A 401 3.23 23.30 -26.59
C LEU A 401 1.99 22.98 -25.73
N LEU A 402 2.13 22.39 -24.53
CA LEU A 402 1.01 22.27 -23.58
C LEU A 402 0.81 23.50 -22.68
N ASN A 403 1.75 24.47 -22.69
CA ASN A 403 1.64 25.70 -21.89
C ASN A 403 1.32 26.97 -22.72
N GLN A 404 1.11 26.85 -24.03
CA GLN A 404 0.70 27.98 -24.90
C GLN A 404 -0.77 27.93 -25.32
N ALA A 405 -1.52 26.88 -24.98
CA ALA A 405 -2.96 26.78 -25.27
C ALA A 405 -3.87 27.31 -24.13
N VAL A 406 -3.31 28.05 -23.16
CA VAL A 406 -4.06 28.74 -22.08
C VAL A 406 -3.90 30.27 -22.16
N GLN A 407 -3.29 30.78 -23.23
CA GLN A 407 -3.28 32.20 -23.55
C GLN A 407 -3.62 32.40 -25.02
N GLU A 408 -4.89 32.19 -25.35
CA GLU A 408 -5.62 32.94 -26.38
C GLU A 408 -7.13 32.85 -26.12
#